data_AF-A0A6J3AGG0-F1
#
_entry.id   AF-A0A6J3AGG0-F1
#
_cell.length_a   1.000
_cell.length_b   1.000
_cell.length_c   1.000
_cell.angle_alpha   90.00
_cell.angle_beta   90.00
_cell.angle_gamma   90.00
#
_symmetry.space_group_name_H-M   'P 1'
#
loop_
_entity.id
_entity.type
_entity.pdbx_description
1 polymer ?
#
loop_
_entity_poly.entity_id
_entity_poly.type
_entity_poly.pdbx_seq_one_letter_code
_entity_poly.pdbx_strand_id
1 'polypeptide(L)'
;MEKLQLGPEILQRENPKLIYARLSGFGQSGRFSRVAGHDINYLALSGVLSKIGRSGENPYAPLNLLADFAGGGLMCALGITLALFERTHSGRGQVIDASMDLG
;
A
#
# COMPACT_ATOMS: atom_id res chain seq x y z
N MET A 1 5.91 -3.85 12.53
CA MET A 1 7.32 -3.50 12.79
C MET A 1 7.54 -3.02 14.23
N GLU A 2 6.50 -2.47 14.84
CA GLU A 2 6.42 -1.97 16.22
C GLU A 2 6.80 -3.03 17.25
N LYS A 3 6.34 -4.28 17.08
CA LYS A 3 6.74 -5.40 17.96
C LYS A 3 8.24 -5.76 17.89
N LEU A 4 8.91 -5.38 16.79
CA LEU A 4 10.36 -5.56 16.61
C LEU A 4 11.15 -4.30 16.99
N GLN A 5 10.50 -3.30 17.61
CA GLN A 5 11.08 -1.99 17.93
C GLN A 5 11.54 -1.19 16.70
N LEU A 6 11.06 -1.56 15.50
CA LEU A 6 11.34 -0.86 14.24
C LEU A 6 10.14 -0.01 13.79
N GLY A 7 9.37 0.52 14.74
CA GLY A 7 8.21 1.36 14.45
C GLY A 7 8.61 2.77 13.99
N PRO A 8 7.73 3.47 13.24
CA PRO A 8 8.03 4.81 12.72
C PRO A 8 8.38 5.80 13.83
N GLU A 9 7.70 5.76 14.98
CA GLU A 9 7.98 6.65 16.11
C GLU A 9 9.39 6.48 16.68
N ILE A 10 9.91 5.26 16.70
CA ILE A 10 11.25 4.96 17.22
C ILE A 10 12.29 5.43 16.20
N LEU A 11 12.13 5.00 14.95
CA LEU A 11 13.12 5.29 13.91
C LEU A 11 13.15 6.78 13.51
N GLN A 12 12.02 7.50 13.60
CA GLN A 12 12.00 8.95 13.37
C GLN A 12 12.61 9.76 14.51
N ARG A 13 12.66 9.23 15.75
CA ARG A 13 13.43 9.87 16.84
C ARG A 13 14.93 9.78 16.57
N GLU A 14 15.40 8.65 16.05
CA GLU A 14 16.81 8.46 15.69
C GLU A 14 17.19 9.22 14.42
N ASN A 15 16.29 9.24 13.44
CA ASN A 15 16.48 9.95 12.18
C ASN A 15 15.23 10.78 11.84
N PRO A 16 15.17 12.06 12.25
CA PRO A 16 14.04 12.95 11.95
C PRO A 16 13.81 13.22 10.46
N LYS A 17 14.77 12.84 9.59
CA LYS A 17 14.67 12.95 8.13
C LYS A 17 14.12 11.68 7.48
N LEU A 18 13.85 10.61 8.25
CA LEU A 18 13.44 9.32 7.74
C LEU A 18 12.03 9.39 7.11
N ILE A 19 11.96 8.98 5.85
CA ILE A 19 10.69 8.67 5.20
C ILE A 19 10.39 7.20 5.48
N TYR A 20 9.32 6.94 6.20
CA TYR A 20 8.92 5.59 6.60
C TYR A 20 7.70 5.18 5.79
N ALA A 21 7.89 4.35 4.77
CA ALA A 21 6.81 3.89 3.90
C ALA A 21 6.24 2.56 4.41
N ARG A 22 4.91 2.49 4.51
CA ARG A 22 4.13 1.32 4.87
C ARG A 22 3.29 0.96 3.67
N LEU A 23 3.57 -0.19 3.07
CA LEU A 23 2.71 -0.77 2.05
C LEU A 23 1.93 -1.90 2.70
N SER A 24 0.61 -1.79 2.68
CA SER A 24 -0.30 -2.80 3.18
C SER A 24 -1.43 -3.03 2.19
N GLY A 25 -2.10 -4.17 2.29
CA GLY A 25 -3.28 -4.40 1.49
C GLY A 25 -4.48 -3.59 1.98
N PHE A 26 -4.93 -3.86 3.21
CA PHE A 26 -6.12 -3.26 3.83
C PHE A 26 -5.85 -2.04 4.75
N GLY A 27 -4.71 -1.35 4.60
CA GLY A 27 -4.35 -0.24 5.50
C GLY A 27 -3.93 -0.69 6.91
N GLN A 28 -3.53 0.27 7.76
CA GLN A 28 -3.08 0.03 9.14
C GLN A 28 -4.22 0.04 10.18
N SER A 29 -5.40 0.51 9.80
CA SER A 29 -6.57 0.63 10.67
C SER A 29 -7.79 -0.06 10.02
N GLY A 30 -8.76 -0.47 10.84
CA GLY A 30 -9.98 -1.13 10.36
C GLY A 30 -9.99 -2.65 10.51
N ARG A 31 -11.18 -3.24 10.28
CA ARG A 31 -11.52 -4.65 10.58
C ARG A 31 -10.71 -5.67 9.78
N PHE A 32 -10.10 -5.25 8.66
CA PHE A 32 -9.33 -6.09 7.75
C PHE A 32 -7.80 -5.87 7.84
N SER A 33 -7.32 -4.93 8.67
CA SER A 33 -5.89 -4.61 8.87
C SER A 33 -5.00 -5.79 9.33
N ARG A 34 -5.60 -6.88 9.81
CA ARG A 34 -4.91 -8.11 10.25
C ARG A 34 -5.07 -9.30 9.29
N VAL A 35 -5.79 -9.14 8.19
CA VAL A 35 -6.02 -10.23 7.23
C VAL A 35 -4.87 -10.23 6.23
N ALA A 36 -4.17 -11.37 6.13
CA ALA A 36 -3.20 -11.59 5.05
C ALA A 36 -3.98 -11.64 3.73
N GLY A 37 -3.99 -10.55 2.97
CA GLY A 37 -4.58 -10.55 1.65
C GLY A 37 -3.57 -11.05 0.64
N HIS A 38 -3.87 -12.19 0.04
CA HIS A 38 -3.32 -12.54 -1.26
C HIS A 38 -4.19 -11.89 -2.34
N ASP A 39 -3.53 -11.37 -3.38
CA ASP A 39 -3.98 -10.73 -4.63
C ASP A 39 -5.44 -10.96 -5.06
N ILE A 40 -5.92 -12.20 -4.93
CA ILE A 40 -7.27 -12.59 -5.35
C ILE A 40 -8.40 -11.89 -4.57
N ASN A 41 -8.14 -11.53 -3.32
CA ASN A 41 -9.14 -10.88 -2.46
C ASN A 41 -9.35 -9.42 -2.87
N TYR A 42 -8.29 -8.70 -3.22
CA TYR A 42 -8.32 -7.30 -3.67
C TYR A 42 -9.05 -7.15 -5.01
N LEU A 43 -8.86 -8.11 -5.92
CA LEU A 43 -9.51 -8.09 -7.22
C LEU A 43 -11.00 -8.39 -7.16
N ALA A 44 -11.41 -9.25 -6.22
CA ALA A 44 -12.81 -9.55 -5.96
C ALA A 44 -13.54 -8.33 -5.36
N LEU A 45 -12.88 -7.58 -4.46
CA LEU A 45 -13.45 -6.42 -3.77
C LEU A 45 -13.54 -5.16 -4.66
N SER A 46 -12.59 -4.94 -5.57
CA SER A 46 -12.60 -3.78 -6.49
C SER A 46 -13.58 -3.91 -7.67
N GLY A 47 -14.23 -5.06 -7.85
CA GLY A 47 -15.16 -5.33 -8.96
C GLY A 47 -14.48 -5.51 -10.32
N VAL A 48 -13.16 -5.32 -10.42
CA VAL A 48 -12.39 -5.49 -11.66
C VAL A 48 -12.35 -6.93 -12.13
N LEU A 49 -12.43 -7.91 -11.21
CA LEU A 49 -12.47 -9.34 -11.55
C LEU A 49 -13.67 -9.67 -12.44
N SER A 50 -14.82 -9.04 -12.23
CA SER A 50 -16.02 -9.27 -13.07
C SER A 50 -15.86 -8.81 -14.53
N LYS A 51 -14.82 -8.04 -14.84
CA LYS A 51 -14.53 -7.52 -16.20
C LYS A 51 -13.39 -8.25 -16.91
N ILE A 52 -12.70 -9.17 -16.24
CA ILE A 52 -11.59 -9.93 -16.80
C ILE A 52 -12.11 -11.32 -17.19
N GLY A 53 -12.61 -11.45 -18.41
CA GLY A 53 -13.20 -12.70 -18.91
C GLY A 53 -14.08 -12.44 -20.13
N ARG A 54 -14.46 -13.51 -20.84
CA ARG A 54 -15.48 -13.43 -21.88
C ARG A 54 -16.87 -13.42 -21.24
N SER A 55 -17.82 -12.73 -21.87
CA SER A 55 -19.22 -12.69 -21.42
C SER A 55 -19.78 -14.11 -21.34
N GLY A 56 -20.14 -14.55 -20.14
CA GLY A 56 -20.70 -15.89 -19.88
C GLY A 56 -19.70 -16.96 -19.43
N GLU A 57 -18.42 -16.63 -19.25
CA GLU A 57 -17.42 -17.52 -18.67
C GLU A 57 -17.00 -17.04 -17.27
N ASN A 58 -16.43 -17.95 -16.46
CA ASN A 58 -15.79 -17.56 -15.21
C ASN A 58 -14.62 -16.60 -15.48
N PRO A 59 -14.42 -15.56 -14.65
CA PRO A 59 -13.31 -14.64 -14.80
C PRO A 59 -11.95 -15.37 -14.86
N TYR A 60 -11.08 -14.95 -15.77
CA TYR A 60 -9.70 -15.42 -15.75
C TYR A 60 -9.00 -14.86 -14.53
N ALA A 61 -8.15 -15.66 -13.89
CA ALA A 61 -7.28 -15.15 -12.85
C ALA A 61 -6.46 -13.99 -13.45
N PRO A 62 -6.55 -12.77 -12.90
CA PRO A 62 -5.69 -11.68 -13.35
C PRO A 62 -4.24 -12.14 -13.17
N LEU A 63 -3.38 -11.82 -14.13
CA LEU A 63 -1.96 -11.75 -13.80
C LEU A 63 -1.86 -10.71 -12.67
N ASN A 64 -1.57 -11.21 -11.47
CA ASN A 64 -0.94 -10.66 -10.27
C ASN A 64 0.07 -9.49 -10.47
N LEU A 65 0.28 -8.99 -11.69
CA LEU A 65 0.99 -7.75 -11.94
C LEU A 65 0.11 -6.51 -11.80
N LEU A 66 -1.18 -6.54 -12.17
CA LEU A 66 -1.91 -5.28 -12.35
C LEU A 66 -2.29 -4.62 -11.01
N ALA A 67 -2.70 -5.40 -10.00
CA ALA A 67 -3.13 -4.85 -8.71
C ALA A 67 -1.94 -4.46 -7.81
N ASP A 68 -0.94 -5.35 -7.69
CA ASP A 68 0.29 -5.09 -6.92
C ASP A 68 1.08 -3.89 -7.45
N PHE A 69 1.20 -3.74 -8.78
CA PHE A 69 1.92 -2.61 -9.37
C PHE A 69 1.06 -1.33 -9.46
N ALA A 70 -0.20 -1.42 -9.92
CA ALA A 70 -0.96 -0.20 -10.23
C ALA A 70 -1.72 0.38 -9.02
N GLY A 71 -2.14 -0.45 -8.06
CA GLY A 71 -2.94 0.00 -6.91
C GLY A 71 -2.09 0.46 -5.73
N GLY A 72 -1.21 -0.41 -5.24
CA GLY A 72 -0.43 -0.14 -4.02
C GLY A 72 1.01 0.31 -4.27
N GLY A 73 1.75 -0.39 -5.12
CA GLY A 73 3.18 -0.15 -5.34
C GLY A 73 3.47 1.22 -5.95
N LEU A 74 2.75 1.59 -7.01
CA LEU A 74 2.93 2.88 -7.69
C LEU A 74 2.54 4.07 -6.79
N MET A 75 1.43 3.97 -6.05
CA MET A 75 1.02 5.02 -5.12
C MET A 75 2.02 5.19 -3.97
N CYS A 76 2.57 4.08 -3.45
CA CYS A 76 3.64 4.13 -2.45
C CYS A 76 4.90 4.81 -2.99
N ALA A 77 5.36 4.43 -4.19
CA ALA A 77 6.52 5.04 -4.84
C ALA A 77 6.33 6.54 -5.11
N LEU A 78 5.13 6.94 -5.54
CA LEU A 78 4.78 8.35 -5.72
C LEU A 78 4.79 9.08 -4.36
N GLY A 79 4.19 8.51 -3.32
CA GLY A 79 4.18 9.07 -1.97
C GLY A 79 5.58 9.27 -1.41
N ILE A 80 6.50 8.31 -1.62
CA ILE A 80 7.90 8.45 -1.25
C ILE A 80 8.56 9.61 -2.00
N THR A 81 8.31 9.74 -3.30
CA THR A 81 8.89 10.81 -4.13
C THR A 81 8.40 12.19 -3.69
N LEU A 82 7.10 12.33 -3.40
CA LEU A 82 6.52 13.55 -2.86
C LEU A 82 7.08 13.87 -1.47
N ALA A 83 7.29 12.86 -0.63
CA ALA A 83 7.90 13.06 0.68
C ALA A 83 9.37 13.49 0.60
N LEU A 84 10.12 12.95 -0.36
CA LEU A 84 11.48 13.39 -0.65
C LEU A 84 11.52 14.86 -1.09
N PHE A 85 10.55 15.27 -1.91
CA PHE A 85 10.40 16.65 -2.36
C PHE A 85 9.99 17.58 -1.21
N GLU A 86 8.99 17.23 -0.41
CA GLU A 86 8.59 18.04 0.75
C GLU A 86 9.76 18.24 1.73
N ARG A 87 10.56 17.19 1.94
CA ARG A 87 11.74 17.22 2.80
C ARG A 87 12.80 18.22 2.34
N THR A 88 12.85 18.61 1.06
CA THR A 88 13.78 19.67 0.61
C THR A 88 13.40 21.04 1.16
N HIS A 89 12.13 21.25 1.52
CA HIS A 89 11.63 22.47 2.13
C HIS A 89 11.57 22.38 3.65
N SER A 90 11.01 21.30 4.19
CA SER A 90 10.78 21.15 5.63
C SER A 90 12.01 20.67 6.40
N GLY A 91 12.93 19.98 5.72
CA GLY A 91 14.04 19.26 6.35
C GLY A 91 13.62 18.06 7.19
N ARG A 92 12.35 17.63 7.15
CA ARG A 92 11.79 16.54 7.96
C ARG A 92 11.31 15.37 7.10
N GLY A 93 11.36 14.17 7.67
CA GLY A 93 10.74 12.99 7.11
C GLY A 93 9.28 12.88 7.51
N GLN A 94 8.58 11.89 6.95
CA GLN A 94 7.18 11.62 7.23
C GLN A 94 6.85 10.14 7.04
N VAL A 95 5.71 9.71 7.55
CA VAL A 95 5.20 8.34 7.36
C VAL A 95 4.27 8.35 6.16
N ILE A 96 4.51 7.45 5.20
CA ILE A 96 3.63 7.22 4.06
C ILE A 96 2.90 5.91 4.31
N ASP A 97 1.57 5.94 4.31
CA ASP A 97 0.74 4.73 4.40
C ASP A 97 0.00 4.54 3.06
N ALA A 98 0.39 3.49 2.35
CA ALA A 98 -0.21 3.10 1.09
C ALA A 98 -0.99 1.80 1.32
N SER A 99 -2.30 1.87 1.08
CA SER A 99 -3.20 0.72 1.04
C SER A 99 -3.54 0.36 -0.41
N MET A 100 -3.68 -0.92 -0.70
CA MET A 100 -4.16 -1.41 -2.00
C MET A 100 -5.69 -1.28 -2.13
N ASP A 101 -6.40 -1.14 -1.00
CA ASP A 101 -7.85 -0.91 -0.98
C ASP A 101 -8.24 0.57 -1.03
N LEU A 102 -9.37 0.81 -1.69
CA LEU A 102 -10.09 2.09 -1.73
C LEU A 102 -11.00 2.24 -0.48
N GLY A 103 -10.38 2.37 0.69
CA GLY A 103 -11.07 2.78 1.94
C GLY A 103 -11.60 1.67 2.84
#